data_AF-A0A382LSF7-F1
#
_entry.id   AF-A0A382LSF7-F1
#
_cell.length_a   1.000
_cell.length_b   1.000
_cell.length_c   1.000
_cell.angle_alpha   90.00
_cell.angle_beta   90.00
_cell.angle_gamma   90.00
#
_symmetry.space_group_name_H-M   'P 1'
#
loop_
_entity.id
_entity.type
_entity.pdbx_description
1 polymer ?
#
loop_
_entity_poly.entity_id
_entity_poly.type
_entity_poly.pdbx_seq_one_letter_code
_entity_poly.pdbx_strand_id
1 'polypeptide(L)'
;ANYLKVHHWRVGDPVTNTVPRHQATGLEQFVTRRLKVNTALSTLVAAGVTPSPGVDLNWDVGVMKFDDDGRPSYRIGYHNFFVITRYNRSQNYAMSVFELAEEIKAGSGN
;
A
#
# COMPACT_ATOMS: atom_id res chain seq x y z
N ALA A 1 19.13 8.61 -4.49
CA ALA A 1 18.04 7.76 -5.05
C ALA A 1 17.49 8.36 -6.36
N ASN A 2 18.14 8.12 -7.51
CA ASN A 2 17.69 8.70 -8.79
C ASN A 2 16.48 7.92 -9.38
N TYR A 3 16.47 6.59 -9.24
CA TYR A 3 15.45 5.72 -9.84
C TYR A 3 14.01 6.04 -9.35
N LEU A 4 13.82 6.16 -8.03
CA LEU A 4 12.51 6.50 -7.45
C LEU A 4 12.03 7.88 -7.92
N LYS A 5 12.94 8.86 -8.00
CA LYS A 5 12.64 10.21 -8.48
C LYS A 5 12.19 10.19 -9.96
N VAL A 6 12.89 9.46 -10.82
CA VAL A 6 12.53 9.28 -12.24
C VAL A 6 11.14 8.64 -12.38
N HIS A 7 10.76 7.74 -11.48
CA HIS A 7 9.44 7.11 -11.46
C HIS A 7 8.40 7.88 -10.62
N HIS A 8 8.60 9.18 -10.43
CA HIS A 8 7.63 10.09 -9.82
C HIS A 8 7.29 9.74 -8.36
N TRP A 9 8.27 9.29 -7.59
CA TRP A 9 8.13 9.20 -6.13
C TRP A 9 7.66 10.54 -5.54
N ARG A 10 6.68 10.48 -4.64
CA ARG A 10 6.13 11.64 -3.94
C ARG A 10 6.66 11.67 -2.53
N VAL A 11 7.53 12.62 -2.22
CA VAL A 11 8.13 12.74 -0.89
C VAL A 11 7.05 13.12 0.13
N GLY A 12 6.99 12.40 1.25
CA GLY A 12 6.00 12.64 2.31
C GLY A 12 4.71 11.83 2.15
N ASP A 13 4.37 11.40 0.94
CA ASP A 13 3.18 10.58 0.70
C ASP A 13 3.36 9.16 1.28
N PRO A 14 2.27 8.55 1.81
CA PRO A 14 2.33 7.20 2.34
C PRO A 14 2.65 6.20 1.23
N VAL A 15 3.29 5.10 1.63
CA VAL A 15 3.54 3.95 0.74
C VAL A 15 2.37 3.00 0.81
N THR A 16 2.08 2.49 2.00
CA THR A 16 1.00 1.53 2.25
C THR A 16 0.37 1.75 3.62
N ASN A 17 -0.86 1.29 3.79
CA ASN A 17 -1.62 1.28 5.05
C ASN A 17 -2.07 -0.16 5.33
N THR A 18 -2.00 -0.57 6.61
CA THR A 18 -2.58 -1.84 7.06
C THR A 18 -4.06 -1.67 7.32
N VAL A 19 -4.88 -2.53 6.71
CA VAL A 19 -6.31 -2.58 6.99
C VAL A 19 -6.56 -3.53 8.16
N PRO A 20 -7.13 -3.06 9.28
CA PRO A 20 -7.48 -3.93 10.40
C PRO A 20 -8.49 -5.00 9.98
N ARG A 21 -8.41 -6.20 10.58
CA ARG A 21 -9.29 -7.34 10.24
C ARG A 21 -10.78 -7.01 10.26
N HIS A 22 -11.22 -6.18 11.21
CA HIS A 22 -12.63 -5.77 11.32
C HIS A 22 -13.10 -4.83 10.19
N GLN A 23 -12.17 -4.18 9.48
CA GLN A 23 -12.43 -3.32 8.31
C GLN A 23 -12.17 -4.05 6.97
N ALA A 24 -11.66 -5.28 7.02
CA ALA A 24 -11.30 -6.05 5.82
C ALA A 24 -12.49 -6.76 5.16
N THR A 25 -13.67 -6.74 5.79
CA THR A 25 -14.89 -7.36 5.29
C THR A 25 -15.26 -6.80 3.92
N GLY A 26 -15.39 -7.65 2.92
CA GLY A 26 -15.77 -7.25 1.56
C GLY A 26 -14.64 -6.64 0.71
N LEU A 27 -13.39 -6.60 1.19
CA LEU A 27 -12.26 -6.07 0.42
C LEU A 27 -11.78 -6.94 -0.73
N GLU A 28 -12.12 -8.24 -0.73
CA GLU A 28 -11.72 -9.18 -1.78
C GLU A 28 -12.08 -8.67 -3.19
N GLN A 29 -13.25 -8.03 -3.34
CA GLN A 29 -13.71 -7.51 -4.63
C GLN A 29 -12.86 -6.35 -5.16
N PHE A 30 -12.15 -5.64 -4.28
CA PHE A 30 -11.30 -4.51 -4.64
C PHE A 30 -9.84 -4.91 -4.86
N VAL A 31 -9.49 -6.18 -4.63
CA VAL A 31 -8.10 -6.67 -4.75
C VAL A 31 -7.55 -6.39 -6.15
N THR A 32 -6.48 -5.63 -6.17
CA THR A 32 -5.82 -5.17 -7.38
C THR A 32 -5.03 -6.32 -8.01
N ARG A 33 -5.44 -6.73 -9.21
CA ARG A 33 -4.73 -7.76 -10.01
C ARG A 33 -3.55 -7.24 -10.83
N ARG A 34 -3.42 -5.92 -10.98
CA ARG A 34 -2.36 -5.26 -11.75
C ARG A 34 -1.42 -4.49 -10.83
N LEU A 35 -0.21 -4.19 -11.28
CA LEU A 35 0.75 -3.36 -10.53
C LEU A 35 0.47 -1.87 -10.75
N LYS A 36 -0.76 -1.43 -10.48
CA LYS A 36 -1.17 -0.02 -10.53
C LYS A 36 -2.39 0.22 -9.64
N VAL A 37 -2.55 1.47 -9.21
CA VAL A 37 -3.77 1.96 -8.58
C VAL A 37 -4.98 1.77 -9.51
N ASN A 38 -6.13 1.40 -8.95
CA ASN A 38 -7.33 1.06 -9.73
C ASN A 38 -8.66 1.31 -8.99
N THR A 39 -8.64 1.77 -7.74
CA THR A 39 -9.83 1.97 -6.93
C THR A 39 -9.75 3.34 -6.26
N ALA A 40 -10.78 4.18 -6.44
CA ALA A 40 -10.86 5.45 -5.73
C ALA A 40 -10.86 5.23 -4.22
N LEU A 41 -10.05 5.99 -3.48
CA LEU A 41 -9.91 5.86 -2.04
C LEU A 41 -11.25 6.11 -1.32
N SER A 42 -12.03 7.08 -1.80
CA SER A 42 -13.39 7.36 -1.33
C SER A 42 -14.30 6.11 -1.33
N THR A 43 -14.16 5.22 -2.32
CA THR A 43 -14.92 3.95 -2.39
C THR A 43 -14.55 3.02 -1.23
N LEU A 44 -13.26 2.93 -0.89
CA LEU A 44 -12.82 2.10 0.24
C LEU A 44 -13.24 2.71 1.58
N VAL A 45 -13.21 4.04 1.70
CA VAL A 45 -13.71 4.74 2.88
C VAL A 45 -15.20 4.49 3.08
N ALA A 46 -16.00 4.55 2.00
CA ALA A 46 -17.42 4.20 2.05
C ALA A 46 -17.66 2.72 2.45
N ALA A 47 -16.70 1.85 2.17
CA ALA A 47 -16.70 0.44 2.60
C ALA A 47 -16.19 0.24 4.05
N GLY A 48 -15.88 1.31 4.79
CA GLY A 48 -15.48 1.25 6.20
C GLY A 48 -13.97 1.17 6.44
N VAL A 49 -13.15 1.35 5.41
CA VAL A 49 -11.69 1.38 5.54
C VAL A 49 -11.21 2.75 6.02
N THR A 50 -10.32 2.77 7.01
CA THR A 50 -9.66 3.99 7.48
C THR A 50 -8.38 4.26 6.67
N PRO A 51 -8.26 5.39 5.97
CA PRO A 51 -7.06 5.74 5.20
C PRO A 51 -5.93 6.26 6.10
N SER A 52 -4.70 6.32 5.57
CA SER A 52 -3.59 7.06 6.20
C SER A 52 -3.94 8.55 6.41
N PRO A 53 -3.44 9.20 7.48
CA PRO A 53 -3.68 10.62 7.71
C PRO A 53 -3.19 11.50 6.56
N GLY A 54 -3.90 12.59 6.28
CA GLY A 54 -3.48 13.63 5.34
C GLY A 54 -3.56 13.27 3.86
N VAL A 55 -4.13 12.11 3.50
CA VAL A 55 -4.34 11.73 2.10
C VAL A 55 -5.63 12.33 1.53
N ASP A 56 -5.61 12.63 0.24
CA ASP A 56 -6.80 13.07 -0.50
C ASP A 56 -7.67 11.84 -0.87
N LEU A 57 -8.96 11.92 -0.55
CA LEU A 57 -9.92 10.85 -0.84
C LEU A 57 -10.22 10.68 -2.33
N ASN A 58 -9.85 11.65 -3.17
CA ASN A 58 -9.96 11.57 -4.62
C ASN A 58 -8.82 10.77 -5.26
N TRP A 59 -7.82 10.32 -4.49
CA TRP A 59 -6.74 9.49 -5.03
C TRP A 59 -7.23 8.09 -5.39
N ASP A 60 -6.68 7.55 -6.48
CA ASP A 60 -6.74 6.12 -6.73
C ASP A 60 -5.68 5.39 -5.91
N VAL A 61 -6.07 4.25 -5.36
CA VAL A 61 -5.23 3.31 -4.61
C VAL A 61 -5.39 1.89 -5.16
N GLY A 62 -4.59 0.97 -4.66
CA GLY A 62 -4.81 -0.46 -4.86
C GLY A 62 -5.04 -1.18 -3.54
N VAL A 63 -5.81 -2.26 -3.57
CA VAL A 63 -5.98 -3.17 -2.43
C VAL A 63 -5.12 -4.40 -2.69
N MET A 64 -4.21 -4.70 -1.78
CA MET A 64 -3.39 -5.89 -1.86
C MET A 64 -3.82 -6.90 -0.80
N LYS A 65 -3.64 -8.17 -1.14
CA LYS A 65 -3.91 -9.30 -0.27
C LYS A 65 -2.63 -10.12 -0.13
N PHE A 66 -2.19 -10.28 1.10
CA PHE A 66 -1.06 -11.10 1.50
C PHE A 66 -1.54 -12.26 2.37
N ASP A 67 -0.69 -13.27 2.48
CA ASP A 67 -0.86 -14.36 3.45
C ASP A 67 -0.09 -14.03 4.73
N ASP A 68 -0.78 -14.14 5.86
CA ASP A 68 -0.25 -13.90 7.20
C ASP A 68 -0.61 -15.15 8.04
N ASP A 69 0.31 -16.11 8.05
CA ASP A 69 0.16 -17.42 8.69
C ASP A 69 -1.16 -18.13 8.33
N GLY A 70 -1.46 -18.21 7.03
CA GLY A 70 -2.66 -18.85 6.51
C GLY A 70 -3.94 -18.02 6.67
N ARG A 71 -3.81 -16.74 7.07
CA ARG A 71 -4.93 -15.80 7.14
C ARG A 71 -4.71 -14.66 6.14
N PRO A 72 -5.76 -14.21 5.44
CA PRO A 72 -5.63 -13.08 4.53
C PRO A 72 -5.36 -11.79 5.33
N SER A 73 -4.36 -11.03 4.90
CA SER A 73 -4.00 -9.72 5.40
C SER A 73 -4.08 -8.70 4.27
N TYR A 74 -4.82 -7.61 4.50
CA TYR A 74 -5.04 -6.60 3.46
C TYR A 74 -4.22 -5.35 3.71
N ARG A 75 -3.80 -4.72 2.61
CA ARG A 75 -3.07 -3.45 2.60
C ARG A 75 -3.68 -2.51 1.57
N ILE A 76 -3.73 -1.21 1.87
CA ILE A 76 -3.97 -0.16 0.87
C ILE A 76 -2.60 0.26 0.33
N GLY A 77 -2.31 -0.02 -0.94
CA GLY A 77 -1.14 0.49 -1.64
C GLY A 77 -1.45 1.85 -2.27
N TYR A 78 -0.69 2.88 -1.88
CA TYR A 78 -0.75 4.21 -2.48
C TYR A 78 0.20 4.31 -3.69
N HIS A 79 0.24 5.47 -4.35
CA HIS A 79 1.11 5.74 -5.50
C HIS A 79 2.56 5.26 -5.29
N ASN A 80 3.16 5.63 -4.15
CA ASN A 80 4.54 5.28 -3.83
C ASN A 80 4.80 3.78 -3.73
N PHE A 81 3.81 2.98 -3.30
CA PHE A 81 3.94 1.51 -3.31
C PHE A 81 4.16 1.00 -4.74
N PHE A 82 3.38 1.50 -5.69
CA PHE A 82 3.50 1.10 -7.10
C PHE A 82 4.77 1.63 -7.75
N VAL A 83 5.35 2.73 -7.26
CA VAL A 83 6.69 3.19 -7.66
C VAL A 83 7.76 2.14 -7.30
N ILE A 84 7.67 1.49 -6.13
CA ILE A 84 8.61 0.42 -5.74
C ILE A 84 8.50 -0.77 -6.70
N THR A 85 7.29 -1.12 -7.14
CA THR A 85 7.07 -2.22 -8.10
C THR A 85 7.67 -1.96 -9.49
N ARG A 86 8.15 -0.73 -9.78
CA ARG A 86 8.86 -0.44 -11.03
C ARG A 86 10.24 -1.08 -11.06
N TYR A 87 10.87 -1.22 -9.89
CA TYR A 87 12.17 -1.87 -9.75
C TYR A 87 12.08 -3.38 -10.00
N ASN A 88 11.07 -4.01 -9.41
CA ASN A 88 10.70 -5.40 -9.66
C ASN A 88 9.18 -5.55 -9.64
N ARG A 89 8.64 -6.16 -10.69
CA ARG A 89 7.20 -6.29 -10.97
C ARG A 89 6.51 -7.31 -10.05
N SER A 90 6.56 -7.09 -8.74
CA SER A 90 5.99 -7.98 -7.72
C SER A 90 5.46 -7.16 -6.53
N GLN A 91 4.22 -7.44 -6.11
CA GLN A 91 3.62 -6.86 -4.89
C GLN A 91 4.37 -7.36 -3.64
N ASN A 92 4.71 -8.65 -3.58
CA ASN A 92 5.48 -9.22 -2.47
C ASN A 92 6.84 -8.56 -2.34
N TYR A 93 7.55 -8.35 -3.46
CA TYR A 93 8.83 -7.64 -3.45
C TYR A 93 8.69 -6.22 -2.87
N ALA A 94 7.71 -5.45 -3.36
CA ALA A 94 7.51 -4.10 -2.90
C ALA A 94 7.11 -4.02 -1.41
N MET A 95 6.32 -5.00 -0.94
CA MET A 95 5.96 -5.09 0.48
C MET A 95 7.17 -5.43 1.35
N SER A 96 7.98 -6.43 0.98
CA SER A 96 9.19 -6.80 1.74
C SER A 96 10.21 -5.66 1.80
N VAL A 97 10.39 -4.91 0.70
CA VAL A 97 11.26 -3.71 0.69
C VAL A 97 10.74 -2.65 1.66
N PHE A 98 9.43 -2.43 1.69
CA PHE A 98 8.82 -1.47 2.60
C PHE A 98 8.92 -1.90 4.07
N GLU A 99 8.61 -3.16 4.38
CA GLU A 99 8.69 -3.71 5.74
C GLU A 99 10.11 -3.65 6.29
N LEU A 100 11.10 -4.07 5.50
CA LEU A 100 12.51 -3.95 5.88
C LEU A 100 12.91 -2.48 6.13
N ALA A 101 12.44 -1.55 5.31
CA ALA A 101 12.75 -0.13 5.50
C ALA A 101 12.15 0.42 6.80
N GLU A 102 10.93 0.03 7.15
CA GLU A 102 10.29 0.41 8.42
C GLU A 102 10.98 -0.26 9.62
N GLU A 103 11.40 -1.52 9.52
CA GLU A 103 12.19 -2.19 10.56
C GLU A 103 13.53 -1.50 10.81
N ILE A 104 14.26 -1.16 9.75
CA ILE A 104 15.53 -0.42 9.86
C ILE A 104 15.29 0.94 10.51
N LYS A 105 14.24 1.66 10.10
CA LYS A 105 13.88 2.96 10.67
C LYS A 105 13.52 2.85 12.16
N ALA A 106 12.79 1.81 12.56
CA ALA A 106 12.46 1.55 13.95
C ALA A 106 13.71 1.19 14.78
N GLY A 107 14.61 0.38 14.22
CA GLY A 107 15.86 -0.03 14.89
C GLY A 107 16.94 1.06 14.96
N SER A 108 16.96 2.00 14.01
CA SER A 108 17.92 3.11 13.97
C SER A 108 17.55 4.27 14.91
N GLY A 109 16.39 4.19 15.57
CA GLY A 109 15.89 5.17 16.53
C GLY A 109 16.28 4.90 17.99
N ASN A 110 17.08 3.86 18.26
CA ASN A 110 17.64 3.53 19.58
C ASN A 110 19.08 4.02 19.72
#